data_AF-A0A934KHD7-F1
#
_entry.id   AF-A0A934KHD7-F1
#
_cell.length_a   1.000
_cell.length_b   1.000
_cell.length_c   1.000
_cell.angle_alpha   90.00
_cell.angle_beta   90.00
_cell.angle_gamma   90.00
#
_symmetry.space_group_name_H-M   'P 1'
#
loop_
_entity.id
_entity.type
_entity.pdbx_description
1 polymer ?
#
loop_
_entity_poly.entity_id
_entity_poly.type
_entity_poly.pdbx_seq_one_letter_code
_entity_poly.pdbx_strand_id
1 'polypeptide(L)'
;MKIPTGAVALRIPIFQAAHAELRDAIEPPWPRWMRDLYELDQAQDEDIDIDAEQTTLPAALGALSEHLHHRLQLIAFVAGGLLREGWELHLDGDALVATRVANPQHALEMLDADGLAGTLCAVAELDSTGWPRLYPGLASSA
;
A
#
# COMPACT_ATOMS: atom_id res chain seq x y z
N MET A 1 16.20 2.62 8.21
CA MET A 1 16.50 1.25 7.74
C MET A 1 18.00 0.99 7.48
N LYS A 2 18.60 -0.02 8.12
CA LYS A 2 19.90 -0.60 7.71
C LYS A 2 19.63 -1.99 7.14
N ILE A 3 19.97 -2.25 5.88
CA ILE A 3 19.74 -3.54 5.23
C ILE A 3 21.07 -4.33 5.26
N PRO A 4 21.09 -5.57 5.77
CA PRO A 4 22.30 -6.39 5.77
C PRO A 4 22.86 -6.59 4.36
N THR A 5 24.19 -6.66 4.24
CA THR A 5 24.85 -6.95 2.95
C THR A 5 24.33 -8.26 2.36
N GLY A 6 23.91 -8.24 1.10
CA GLY A 6 23.36 -9.43 0.42
C GLY A 6 21.89 -9.72 0.75
N ALA A 7 21.24 -8.88 1.57
CA ALA A 7 19.80 -8.88 1.74
C ALA A 7 19.12 -7.85 0.83
N VAL A 8 17.83 -8.05 0.62
CA VAL A 8 16.92 -7.08 0.00
C VAL A 8 15.86 -6.69 1.01
N ALA A 9 15.37 -5.46 0.89
CA ALA A 9 14.23 -4.98 1.65
C ALA A 9 13.10 -4.50 0.73
N LEU A 10 11.87 -4.73 1.17
CA LEU A 10 10.65 -4.11 0.67
C LEU A 10 10.12 -3.14 1.72
N ARG A 11 9.53 -2.04 1.27
CA ARG A 11 8.89 -1.06 2.14
C ARG A 11 7.41 -0.92 1.77
N ILE A 12 6.56 -1.08 2.77
CA ILE A 12 5.10 -1.03 2.67
C ILE A 12 4.63 0.09 3.61
N PRO A 13 4.41 1.32 3.10
CA PRO A 13 3.82 2.39 3.89
C PRO A 13 2.46 1.94 4.41
N ILE A 14 2.21 2.08 5.71
CA ILE A 14 0.95 1.59 6.28
C ILE A 14 -0.16 2.60 6.00
N PHE A 15 0.09 3.87 6.33
CA PHE A 15 -0.82 5.00 6.12
C PHE A 15 -0.04 6.22 5.63
N GLN A 16 -0.71 7.14 4.94
CA GLN A 16 -0.21 8.50 4.82
C GLN A 16 -0.51 9.29 6.10
N ALA A 17 -0.07 10.56 6.15
CA ALA A 17 -0.48 11.46 7.22
C ALA A 17 -2.02 11.56 7.24
N ALA A 18 -2.65 11.35 8.40
CA ALA A 18 -4.11 11.30 8.51
C ALA A 18 -4.83 12.54 7.94
N HIS A 19 -4.19 13.72 8.01
CA HIS A 19 -4.73 14.93 7.43
C HIS A 19 -4.68 14.96 5.89
N ALA A 20 -3.69 14.30 5.29
CA ALA A 20 -3.62 14.13 3.84
C ALA A 20 -4.66 13.10 3.36
N GLU A 21 -4.76 11.95 4.03
CA GLU A 21 -5.79 10.92 3.75
C GLU A 21 -7.21 11.52 3.76
N LEU A 22 -7.54 12.31 4.78
CA LEU A 22 -8.86 12.95 4.88
C LEU A 22 -9.07 14.03 3.82
N ARG A 23 -8.04 14.82 3.52
CA ARG A 23 -8.14 15.83 2.47
C ARG A 23 -8.40 15.20 1.12
N ASP A 24 -7.66 14.15 0.78
CA ASP A 24 -7.81 13.41 -0.49
C ASP A 24 -9.17 12.70 -0.59
N ALA A 25 -9.81 12.41 0.55
CA ALA A 25 -11.18 11.90 0.58
C ALA A 25 -12.22 13.00 0.30
N ILE A 26 -12.01 14.21 0.79
CA ILE A 26 -12.96 15.31 0.66
C ILE A 26 -12.78 16.05 -0.68
N GLU A 27 -11.54 16.25 -1.11
CA GLU A 27 -11.19 17.12 -2.23
C GLU A 27 -10.83 16.32 -3.49
N PRO A 28 -11.36 16.69 -4.67
CA PRO A 28 -10.97 16.09 -5.94
C PRO A 28 -9.54 16.48 -6.35
N PRO A 29 -8.90 15.75 -7.28
CA PRO A 29 -9.45 14.64 -8.06
C PRO A 29 -9.44 13.31 -7.28
N TRP A 30 -10.62 12.70 -7.12
CA TRP A 30 -10.70 11.41 -6.44
C TRP A 30 -10.16 10.27 -7.29
N PRO A 31 -9.43 9.32 -6.68
CA PRO A 31 -9.04 8.08 -7.35
C PRO A 31 -10.27 7.24 -7.69
N ARG A 32 -10.15 6.40 -8.73
CA ARG A 32 -11.28 5.63 -9.29
C ARG A 32 -12.07 4.84 -8.25
N TRP A 33 -11.38 4.12 -7.35
CA TRP A 33 -12.02 3.32 -6.31
C TRP A 33 -12.92 4.15 -5.38
N MET A 34 -12.57 5.42 -5.14
CA MET A 34 -13.33 6.30 -4.26
C MET A 34 -14.56 6.86 -4.97
N ARG A 35 -14.44 7.14 -6.28
CA ARG A 35 -15.59 7.46 -7.12
C ARG A 35 -16.59 6.31 -7.15
N ASP A 36 -16.10 5.08 -7.36
CA ASP A 36 -16.95 3.89 -7.34
C ASP A 36 -17.71 3.75 -5.99
N LEU A 37 -17.09 4.10 -4.86
CA LEU A 37 -17.75 4.12 -3.55
C LEU A 37 -18.78 5.25 -3.42
N TYR A 38 -18.44 6.46 -3.85
CA TYR A 38 -19.41 7.57 -3.83
C TYR A 38 -20.59 7.32 -4.78
N GLU A 39 -20.39 6.64 -5.92
CA GLU A 39 -21.47 6.25 -6.83
C GLU A 39 -22.44 5.30 -6.14
N LEU A 40 -21.92 4.37 -5.32
CA LEU A 40 -22.73 3.46 -4.51
C LEU A 40 -23.46 4.19 -3.37
N ASP A 41 -22.80 5.15 -2.72
CA ASP A 41 -23.37 5.90 -1.60
C ASP A 41 -24.38 6.97 -2.05
N GLN A 42 -24.21 7.58 -3.24
CA GLN A 42 -25.18 8.51 -3.82
C GLN A 42 -26.56 7.88 -3.99
N ALA A 43 -26.63 6.57 -4.21
CA ALA A 43 -27.90 5.83 -4.24
C ALA A 43 -28.65 5.84 -2.89
N GLN A 44 -27.97 6.22 -1.79
CA GLN A 44 -28.50 6.28 -0.43
C GLN A 44 -28.50 7.71 0.15
N ASP A 45 -27.66 8.61 -0.35
CA ASP A 45 -27.52 10.01 0.06
C ASP A 45 -27.51 10.93 -1.18
N GLU A 46 -28.63 11.64 -1.40
CA GLU A 46 -28.81 12.53 -2.55
C GLU A 46 -27.93 13.80 -2.49
N ASP A 47 -27.30 14.10 -1.35
CA ASP A 47 -26.41 15.24 -1.18
C ASP A 47 -24.99 14.99 -1.75
N ILE A 48 -24.69 13.77 -2.19
CA ILE A 48 -23.45 13.43 -2.91
C ILE A 48 -23.66 13.74 -4.40
N ASP A 49 -22.81 14.58 -4.99
CA ASP A 49 -22.82 14.88 -6.43
C ASP A 49 -21.40 14.76 -7.00
N ILE A 50 -21.09 13.60 -7.55
CA ILE A 50 -19.76 13.26 -8.09
C ILE A 50 -19.47 14.06 -9.36
N ASP A 51 -20.50 14.34 -10.17
CA ASP A 51 -20.39 15.10 -11.42
C ASP A 51 -20.14 16.59 -11.13
N ALA A 52 -20.70 17.12 -10.03
CA ALA A 52 -20.41 18.46 -9.53
C ALA A 52 -19.20 18.55 -8.59
N GLU A 53 -18.42 17.46 -8.47
CA GLU A 53 -17.25 17.34 -7.58
C GLU A 53 -17.54 17.71 -6.11
N GLN A 54 -18.74 17.40 -5.63
CA GLN A 54 -19.22 17.70 -4.28
C GLN A 54 -19.55 16.43 -3.52
N THR A 55 -19.05 16.32 -2.29
CA THR A 55 -19.35 15.22 -1.37
C THR A 55 -19.59 15.75 0.03
N THR A 56 -20.29 14.99 0.87
CA THR A 56 -20.53 15.34 2.26
C THR A 56 -19.39 14.83 3.15
N LEU A 57 -19.13 15.52 4.27
CA LEU A 57 -18.11 15.07 5.23
C LEU A 57 -18.38 13.64 5.77
N PRO A 58 -19.64 13.24 6.10
CA PRO A 58 -19.95 11.86 6.47
C PRO A 58 -19.62 10.84 5.38
N ALA A 59 -19.96 11.11 4.11
CA ALA A 59 -19.65 10.22 2.99
C ALA A 59 -18.13 10.05 2.82
N ALA A 60 -17.38 11.16 2.87
CA ALA A 60 -15.92 11.12 2.79
C ALA A 60 -15.26 10.32 3.92
N LEU A 61 -15.78 10.47 5.15
CA LEU A 61 -15.31 9.67 6.29
C LEU A 61 -15.65 8.18 6.14
N GLY A 62 -16.82 7.85 5.58
CA GLY A 62 -17.23 6.49 5.27
C GLY A 62 -16.32 5.82 4.24
N ALA A 63 -16.10 6.49 3.10
CA ALA A 63 -15.21 6.00 2.05
C ALA A 63 -13.76 5.84 2.53
N LEU A 64 -13.26 6.78 3.34
CA LEU A 64 -11.93 6.66 3.96
C LEU A 64 -11.86 5.48 4.93
N SER A 65 -12.89 5.25 5.75
CA SER A 65 -12.96 4.09 6.64
C SER A 65 -12.84 2.77 5.87
N GLU A 66 -13.62 2.59 4.80
CA GLU A 66 -13.58 1.41 3.95
C GLU A 66 -12.22 1.24 3.24
N HIS A 67 -11.64 2.34 2.77
CA HIS A 67 -10.31 2.33 2.18
C HIS A 67 -9.25 1.82 3.14
N LEU A 68 -9.20 2.39 4.35
CA LEU A 68 -8.25 2.01 5.38
C LEU A 68 -8.44 0.55 5.79
N HIS A 69 -9.68 0.10 5.91
CA HIS A 69 -10.01 -1.29 6.19
C HIS A 69 -9.47 -2.23 5.11
N HIS A 70 -9.81 -1.98 3.84
CA HIS A 70 -9.36 -2.78 2.71
C HIS A 70 -7.83 -2.80 2.61
N ARG A 71 -7.19 -1.63 2.73
CA ARG A 71 -5.72 -1.51 2.72
C ARG A 71 -5.08 -2.37 3.82
N LEU A 72 -5.59 -2.32 5.04
CA LEU A 72 -5.09 -3.14 6.14
C LEU A 72 -5.26 -4.63 5.89
N GLN A 73 -6.36 -5.07 5.26
CA GLN A 73 -6.53 -6.47 4.86
C GLN A 73 -5.46 -6.91 3.85
N LEU A 74 -5.14 -6.07 2.85
CA LEU A 74 -4.10 -6.37 1.87
C LEU A 74 -2.71 -6.44 2.53
N ILE A 75 -2.39 -5.50 3.42
CA ILE A 75 -1.12 -5.50 4.16
C ILE A 75 -1.03 -6.75 5.04
N ALA A 76 -2.10 -7.13 5.75
CA ALA A 76 -2.12 -8.34 6.57
C ALA A 76 -1.92 -9.62 5.74
N PHE A 77 -2.56 -9.70 4.56
CA PHE A 77 -2.37 -10.80 3.63
C PHE A 77 -0.92 -10.91 3.16
N VAL A 78 -0.33 -9.80 2.70
CA VAL A 78 1.05 -9.74 2.21
C VAL A 78 2.04 -10.06 3.34
N ALA A 79 1.86 -9.48 4.53
CA ALA A 79 2.71 -9.76 5.68
C ALA A 79 2.69 -11.25 6.05
N GLY A 80 1.51 -11.86 6.06
CA GLY A 80 1.37 -13.31 6.28
C GLY A 80 2.06 -14.15 5.20
N GLY A 81 1.97 -13.73 3.93
CA GLY A 81 2.68 -14.36 2.81
C GLY A 81 4.20 -14.26 2.94
N LEU A 82 4.71 -13.06 3.19
CA LEU A 82 6.13 -12.79 3.36
C LEU A 82 6.73 -13.60 4.53
N LEU A 83 6.02 -13.71 5.66
CA LEU A 83 6.47 -14.55 6.78
C LEU A 83 6.55 -16.04 6.40
N ARG A 84 5.60 -16.56 5.62
CA ARG A 84 5.65 -17.96 5.14
C ARG A 84 6.86 -18.20 4.23
N GLU A 85 7.19 -17.19 3.44
CA GLU A 85 8.38 -17.19 2.59
C GLU A 85 9.69 -16.92 3.34
N GLY A 86 9.66 -16.76 4.67
CA GLY A 86 10.87 -16.56 5.47
C GLY A 86 11.47 -15.17 5.35
N TRP A 87 10.67 -14.16 5.02
CA TRP A 87 11.04 -12.76 5.21
C TRP A 87 10.90 -12.38 6.68
N GLU A 88 11.82 -11.55 7.16
CA GLU A 88 11.73 -10.91 8.46
C GLU A 88 10.94 -9.61 8.34
N LEU A 89 9.98 -9.39 9.23
CA LEU A 89 9.16 -8.18 9.24
C LEU A 89 9.48 -7.31 10.46
N HIS A 90 9.62 -6.01 10.26
CA HIS A 90 9.73 -5.03 11.33
C HIS A 90 9.07 -3.71 10.94
N LEU A 91 8.70 -2.91 11.94
CA LEU A 91 8.20 -1.56 11.71
C LEU A 91 9.39 -0.58 11.69
N ASP A 92 9.41 0.32 10.70
CA ASP A 92 10.36 1.45 10.60
C ASP A 92 9.56 2.73 10.36
N GLY A 93 9.20 3.41 11.46
CA GLY A 93 8.34 4.58 11.45
C GLY A 93 6.90 4.24 11.09
N ASP A 94 6.43 4.77 9.97
CA ASP A 94 5.09 4.63 9.39
C ASP A 94 4.96 3.49 8.38
N ALA A 95 6.02 2.69 8.20
CA ALA A 95 6.04 1.60 7.24
C ALA A 95 6.39 0.25 7.87
N LEU A 96 5.82 -0.79 7.28
CA LEU A 96 6.27 -2.16 7.44
C LEU A 96 7.44 -2.40 6.48
N VAL A 97 8.56 -2.86 7.02
CA VAL A 97 9.73 -3.25 6.25
C VAL A 97 9.88 -4.76 6.30
N ALA A 98 9.98 -5.38 5.13
CA ALA A 98 10.26 -6.80 4.99
C ALA A 98 11.67 -6.99 4.46
N THR A 99 12.49 -7.80 5.13
CA THR A 99 13.87 -8.08 4.73
C THR A 99 14.11 -9.56 4.53
N ARG A 100 14.92 -9.90 3.53
CA ARG A 100 15.37 -11.28 3.29
C ARG A 100 16.74 -11.32 2.65
N VAL A 101 17.55 -12.31 3.04
CA VAL A 101 18.83 -12.61 2.38
C VAL A 101 18.55 -13.32 1.06
N ALA A 102 18.53 -12.57 -0.03
CA ALA A 102 18.33 -13.05 -1.39
C ALA A 102 18.90 -12.02 -2.38
N ASN A 103 19.27 -12.47 -3.59
CA ASN A 103 19.51 -11.51 -4.67
C ASN A 103 18.16 -10.94 -5.17
N PRO A 104 18.13 -9.71 -5.74
CA PRO A 104 16.87 -9.05 -6.10
C PRO A 104 16.03 -9.81 -7.14
N GLN A 105 16.66 -10.40 -8.15
CA GLN A 105 15.96 -11.13 -9.20
C GLN A 105 15.22 -12.35 -8.64
N HIS A 106 15.91 -13.13 -7.81
CA HIS A 106 15.32 -14.30 -7.16
C HIS A 106 14.21 -13.91 -6.19
N ALA A 107 14.36 -12.80 -5.46
CA ALA A 107 13.31 -12.29 -4.59
C ALA A 107 12.04 -11.93 -5.38
N LEU A 108 12.16 -11.27 -6.54
CA LEU A 108 10.99 -10.96 -7.38
C LEU A 108 10.31 -12.23 -7.91
N GLU A 109 11.09 -13.20 -8.39
CA GLU A 109 10.56 -14.47 -8.88
C GLU A 109 9.76 -15.23 -7.81
N MET A 110 10.24 -15.22 -6.56
CA MET A 110 9.51 -15.81 -5.44
C MET A 110 8.20 -15.08 -5.17
N LEU A 111 8.23 -13.75 -5.10
CA LEU A 111 7.03 -12.95 -4.85
C LEU A 111 5.96 -13.14 -5.92
N ASP A 112 6.36 -13.32 -7.17
CA ASP A 112 5.45 -13.61 -8.28
C ASP A 112 4.90 -15.05 -8.19
N ALA A 113 5.78 -16.04 -7.94
CA ALA A 113 5.39 -17.44 -7.80
C ALA A 113 4.38 -17.68 -6.66
N ASP A 114 4.51 -16.97 -5.55
CA ASP A 114 3.60 -17.07 -4.40
C ASP A 114 2.35 -16.18 -4.54
N GLY A 115 2.19 -15.51 -5.68
CA GLY A 115 1.04 -14.64 -5.98
C GLY A 115 1.00 -13.37 -5.12
N LEU A 116 2.12 -13.00 -4.49
CA LEU A 116 2.21 -11.81 -3.63
C LEU A 116 2.47 -10.53 -4.44
N ALA A 117 3.10 -10.64 -5.61
CA ALA A 117 3.49 -9.51 -6.44
C ALA A 117 2.32 -8.56 -6.75
N GLY A 118 1.18 -9.09 -7.19
CA GLY A 118 0.01 -8.27 -7.54
C GLY A 118 -0.52 -7.45 -6.34
N THR A 119 -0.65 -8.08 -5.17
CA THR A 119 -1.09 -7.37 -3.96
C THR A 119 -0.03 -6.40 -3.46
N LEU A 120 1.25 -6.77 -3.55
CA LEU A 120 2.37 -5.86 -3.23
C LEU A 120 2.34 -4.61 -4.11
N CYS A 121 2.01 -4.72 -5.39
CA CYS A 121 1.88 -3.54 -6.26
C CYS A 121 0.81 -2.54 -5.78
N ALA A 122 -0.17 -2.98 -4.99
CA ALA A 122 -1.20 -2.09 -4.44
C ALA A 122 -0.80 -1.41 -3.12
N VAL A 123 0.18 -1.95 -2.39
CA VAL A 123 0.50 -1.49 -1.02
C VAL A 123 1.95 -1.07 -0.80
N ALA A 124 2.89 -1.59 -1.59
CA ALA A 124 4.31 -1.31 -1.47
C ALA A 124 4.73 -0.05 -2.23
N GLU A 125 5.90 0.47 -1.89
CA GLU A 125 6.59 1.43 -2.75
C GLU A 125 6.97 0.76 -4.07
N LEU A 126 6.65 1.42 -5.20
CA LEU A 126 6.93 0.90 -6.52
C LEU A 126 8.17 1.54 -7.12
N ASP A 127 8.82 0.81 -8.02
CA ASP A 127 9.87 1.34 -8.88
C ASP A 127 9.27 2.02 -10.13
N SER A 128 10.14 2.50 -11.03
CA SER A 128 9.72 3.17 -12.27
C SER A 128 8.97 2.27 -13.26
N THR A 129 8.97 0.95 -13.04
CA THR A 129 8.27 -0.03 -13.87
C THR A 129 6.93 -0.47 -13.29
N GLY A 130 6.57 0.04 -12.11
CA GLY A 130 5.34 -0.32 -11.41
C GLY A 130 5.44 -1.61 -10.60
N TRP A 131 6.65 -2.14 -10.39
CA TRP A 131 6.89 -3.32 -9.56
C TRP A 131 7.29 -2.94 -8.14
N PRO A 132 7.09 -3.83 -7.14
CA PRO A 132 7.51 -3.57 -5.76
C PRO A 132 9.01 -3.31 -5.71
N ARG A 133 9.38 -2.14 -5.18
CA ARG A 133 10.76 -1.68 -5.17
C ARG A 133 11.57 -2.48 -4.15
N LEU A 134 12.59 -3.18 -4.65
CA LEU A 134 13.59 -3.84 -3.82
C LEU A 134 14.77 -2.93 -3.52
N TYR A 135 15.06 -2.73 -2.23
CA TYR A 135 16.22 -2.01 -1.75
C TYR A 135 17.34 -3.01 -1.44
N PRO A 136 18.45 -3.03 -2.19
CA PRO A 136 19.56 -3.92 -1.90
C PRO A 136 20.38 -3.40 -0.70
N GLY A 137 20.78 -4.31 0.19
CA GLY A 137 21.80 -4.05 1.20
C GLY A 137 23.17 -4.01 0.55
N LEU A 138 23.67 -2.80 0.32
CA LEU A 138 25.00 -2.59 -0.24
C LEU A 138 26.07 -2.84 0.83
N ALA A 139 27.12 -3.56 0.46
CA ALA A 139 28.34 -3.58 1.27
C ALA A 139 28.86 -2.14 1.36
N SER A 140 29.01 -1.62 2.57
CA SER A 140 29.75 -0.38 2.77
C SER A 140 31.18 -0.65 2.30
N SER A 141 31.57 -0.10 1.15
CA SER A 141 32.97 -0.06 0.74
C SER A 141 33.73 0.75 1.79
N ALA A 142 34.55 0.06 2.58
CA ALA A 142 35.51 0.66 3.50
C ALA A 142 36.65 1.33 2.74
#